data_AF-G5BGY7-F1
#
_entry.id   AF-G5BGY7-F1
#
_cell.length_a   1.000
_cell.length_b   1.000
_cell.length_c   1.000
_cell.angle_alpha   90.00
_cell.angle_beta   90.00
_cell.angle_gamma   90.00
#
_symmetry.space_group_name_H-M   'P 1'
#
loop_
_entity.id
_entity.type
_entity.pdbx_description
1 polymer ?
#
loop_
_entity_poly.entity_id
_entity_poly.type
_entity_poly.pdbx_seq_one_letter_code
_entity_poly.pdbx_strand_id
1 'polypeptide(L)'
;MTSPVLVLLSGFLCHVAIAGQTCPQPDDVPFSTVTPLKTSYDPGEQIVYFCKPGYLSQGGMRRLTCPFTGIWPLNTLKCTPRVCPFAGILDNGAVRYTTFEYPNTISFACNSGYYLNGTNSAQCTEEGKWSPELPVCAPITCPPPPVPKFATLRIYKPSARNNSLYRDRAVFKCLPHHAMFGNDTIACTAHGNWTELPECRARVCPFAGILDNGAVRYTTFEYPNTISFACNSGYYLNGTNSAQCTEEGKWSPELPVCAPITCPPPPVPKFATLRIYKPSARNNSLYRDRAVFKCLPHHAMFGNDTIACTAHGNWTELPECREVKCPFPSRPENGFVNYPAKQVLLYKDKATYGCHDTYNLDGPEEVECTKLGNWSAQPSCKASCKLSVKKATVLYQGERVKLQERFKNGMLHGDKVSFFCKNKEKKCSYTEEAQCVDGTIEIPKCFKEHSSLAFWKTDAWDIMPC
;
A
#
# COMPACT_ATOMS: atom_id res chain seq x y z
N MET A 1 107.01 7.87 -106.80
CA MET A 1 107.22 7.47 -108.21
C MET A 1 105.95 7.80 -108.99
N THR A 2 106.08 8.68 -109.99
CA THR A 2 105.36 8.75 -111.28
C THR A 2 103.81 8.60 -111.35
N SER A 3 103.12 9.74 -111.64
CA SER A 3 102.15 10.07 -112.75
C SER A 3 101.25 8.97 -113.41
N PRO A 4 100.16 9.29 -114.17
CA PRO A 4 99.29 10.49 -114.26
C PRO A 4 97.74 10.24 -114.33
N VAL A 5 96.98 11.32 -114.12
CA VAL A 5 95.76 11.83 -114.83
C VAL A 5 94.82 10.87 -115.61
N LEU A 6 93.51 10.91 -115.28
CA LEU A 6 92.45 11.09 -116.29
C LEU A 6 91.19 11.76 -115.69
N VAL A 7 90.81 12.87 -116.32
CA VAL A 7 89.65 13.74 -116.05
C VAL A 7 88.41 13.15 -116.72
N LEU A 8 87.22 13.27 -116.10
CA LEU A 8 85.96 13.48 -116.83
C LEU A 8 84.92 14.20 -115.94
N LEU A 9 84.46 15.34 -116.44
CA LEU A 9 83.41 16.21 -115.90
C LEU A 9 82.02 15.59 -116.11
N SER A 10 81.13 15.74 -115.11
CA SER A 10 79.68 15.82 -115.36
C SER A 10 78.99 16.73 -114.34
N GLY A 11 78.67 17.94 -114.82
CA GLY A 11 77.44 18.71 -114.61
C GLY A 11 76.68 18.63 -113.28
N PHE A 12 76.72 19.77 -112.57
CA PHE A 12 75.63 20.39 -111.81
C PHE A 12 74.24 19.74 -111.88
N LEU A 13 73.68 19.46 -110.70
CA LEU A 13 72.42 20.06 -110.27
C LEU A 13 72.40 20.09 -108.74
N CYS A 14 72.80 21.24 -108.22
CA CYS A 14 72.62 21.61 -106.82
C CYS A 14 71.11 21.79 -106.59
N HIS A 15 70.41 20.71 -106.23
CA HIS A 15 69.17 20.85 -105.49
C HIS A 15 69.57 21.14 -104.05
N VAL A 16 69.69 22.43 -103.74
CA VAL A 16 69.47 22.89 -102.37
C VAL A 16 68.03 22.51 -102.06
N ALA A 17 67.84 21.33 -101.47
CA ALA A 17 66.63 21.04 -100.71
C ALA A 17 66.66 22.04 -99.56
N ILE A 18 65.97 23.16 -99.73
CA ILE A 18 65.55 23.97 -98.60
C ILE A 18 64.68 23.00 -97.80
N ALA A 19 65.24 22.42 -96.74
CA ALA A 19 64.47 21.67 -95.77
C ALA A 19 63.42 22.67 -95.27
N GLY A 20 62.19 22.55 -95.77
CA GLY A 20 61.09 23.37 -95.30
C GLY A 20 61.04 23.19 -93.79
N GLN A 21 61.20 24.29 -93.06
CA GLN A 21 61.14 24.23 -91.60
C GLN A 21 59.69 23.86 -91.26
N THR A 22 59.48 22.61 -90.86
CA THR A 22 58.17 22.12 -90.42
C THR A 22 57.91 22.66 -89.02
N CYS A 23 56.65 22.99 -88.73
CA CYS A 23 56.29 23.40 -87.38
C CYS A 23 56.28 22.18 -86.45
N PRO A 24 56.85 22.28 -85.24
CA PRO A 24 56.80 21.19 -84.26
C PRO A 24 55.38 20.99 -83.74
N GLN A 25 55.16 19.98 -82.88
CA GLN A 25 53.92 19.87 -82.13
C GLN A 25 53.63 21.21 -81.42
N PRO A 26 52.42 21.77 -81.58
CA PRO A 26 52.09 23.09 -81.05
C PRO A 26 52.04 23.07 -79.52
N ASP A 27 52.25 24.25 -78.91
CA ASP A 27 52.25 24.40 -77.45
C ASP A 27 50.93 23.91 -76.81
N ASP A 28 51.04 23.23 -75.68
CA ASP A 28 49.86 22.77 -74.93
C ASP A 28 49.10 23.97 -74.37
N VAL A 29 47.84 24.10 -74.76
CA VAL A 29 46.91 25.09 -74.20
C VAL A 29 46.02 24.36 -73.18
N PRO A 30 46.09 24.69 -71.87
CA PRO A 30 45.32 24.02 -70.84
C PRO A 30 43.83 23.99 -71.15
N PHE A 31 43.18 22.87 -70.84
CA PHE A 31 41.74 22.63 -71.07
C PHE A 31 41.30 22.76 -72.54
N SER A 32 42.23 22.62 -73.49
CA SER A 32 41.92 22.53 -74.91
C SER A 32 42.28 21.17 -75.49
N THR A 33 41.86 20.95 -76.74
CA THR A 33 42.31 19.89 -77.63
C THR A 33 42.66 20.52 -78.97
N VAL A 34 43.68 20.00 -79.65
CA VAL A 34 44.12 20.50 -80.95
C VAL A 34 43.86 19.44 -82.03
N THR A 35 43.30 19.87 -83.17
CA THR A 35 42.97 18.97 -84.28
C THR A 35 43.47 19.55 -85.61
N PRO A 36 44.18 18.77 -86.45
CA PRO A 36 44.74 17.44 -86.16
C PRO A 36 45.95 17.55 -85.20
N LEU A 37 46.13 16.58 -84.31
CA LEU A 37 47.32 16.46 -83.46
C LEU A 37 48.38 15.60 -84.19
N LYS A 38 49.51 16.20 -84.52
CA LYS A 38 50.67 15.57 -85.17
C LYS A 38 51.95 15.98 -84.45
N THR A 39 53.02 15.23 -84.67
CA THR A 39 54.37 15.56 -84.15
C THR A 39 55.07 16.63 -84.99
N SER A 40 54.71 16.79 -86.27
CA SER A 40 55.22 17.81 -87.18
C SER A 40 54.16 18.23 -88.22
N TYR A 41 54.24 19.47 -88.70
CA TYR A 41 53.29 20.06 -89.65
C TYR A 41 54.00 20.74 -90.82
N ASP A 42 53.51 20.52 -92.03
CA ASP A 42 54.05 21.16 -93.25
C ASP A 42 53.57 22.62 -93.37
N PRO A 43 54.37 23.52 -93.98
CA PRO A 43 53.96 24.89 -94.23
C PRO A 43 52.61 24.96 -94.97
N GLY A 44 51.65 25.70 -94.42
CA GLY A 44 50.27 25.79 -94.91
C GLY A 44 49.26 24.87 -94.21
N GLU A 45 49.69 23.88 -93.43
CA GLU A 45 48.77 23.06 -92.63
C GLU A 45 48.12 23.88 -91.50
N GLN A 46 46.86 23.58 -91.23
CA GLN A 46 46.08 24.26 -90.20
C GLN A 46 45.82 23.38 -89.00
N ILE A 47 45.99 23.96 -87.82
CA ILE A 47 45.54 23.40 -86.55
C ILE A 47 44.41 24.24 -85.98
N VAL A 48 43.44 23.59 -85.34
CA VAL A 48 42.36 24.27 -84.63
C VAL A 48 42.32 23.81 -83.19
N TYR A 49 42.36 24.77 -82.27
CA TYR A 49 42.11 24.58 -80.85
C TYR A 49 40.61 24.60 -80.54
N PHE A 50 40.16 23.56 -79.86
CA PHE A 50 38.83 23.43 -79.29
C PHE A 50 38.96 23.41 -77.77
N CYS A 51 38.25 24.29 -77.07
CA CYS A 51 38.15 24.16 -75.63
C CYS A 51 37.33 22.92 -75.28
N LYS A 52 37.75 22.20 -74.24
CA LYS A 52 37.00 21.05 -73.70
C LYS A 52 35.60 21.49 -73.25
N PRO A 53 34.60 20.59 -73.21
CA PRO A 53 33.28 20.90 -72.66
C PRO A 53 33.38 21.53 -71.26
N GLY A 54 32.53 22.52 -70.98
CA GLY A 54 32.63 23.34 -69.77
C GLY A 54 33.63 24.50 -69.83
N TYR A 55 34.40 24.68 -70.91
CA TYR A 55 35.35 25.79 -71.07
C TYR A 55 35.04 26.67 -72.30
N LEU A 56 35.30 27.97 -72.18
CA LEU A 56 35.12 28.98 -73.23
C LEU A 56 36.48 29.52 -73.70
N SER A 57 36.61 29.74 -75.00
CA SER A 57 37.79 30.38 -75.57
C SER A 57 37.80 31.87 -75.25
N GLN A 58 38.82 32.34 -74.55
CA GLN A 58 39.07 33.73 -74.21
C GLN A 58 40.36 34.23 -74.87
N GLY A 59 40.25 35.24 -75.73
CA GLY A 59 41.38 35.82 -76.47
C GLY A 59 42.04 34.86 -77.48
N GLY A 60 43.06 35.35 -78.18
CA GLY A 60 43.89 34.57 -79.11
C GLY A 60 43.17 34.06 -80.36
N MET A 61 43.91 33.35 -81.22
CA MET A 61 43.40 32.75 -82.45
C MET A 61 43.19 31.26 -82.24
N ARG A 62 41.97 30.77 -82.49
CA ARG A 62 41.66 29.33 -82.40
C ARG A 62 42.22 28.52 -83.56
N ARG A 63 42.46 29.15 -84.69
CA ARG A 63 42.99 28.53 -85.91
C ARG A 63 44.35 29.12 -86.18
N LEU A 64 45.38 28.27 -86.23
CA LEU A 64 46.73 28.65 -86.61
C LEU A 64 47.12 27.92 -87.88
N THR A 65 47.91 28.57 -88.73
CA THR A 65 48.45 27.99 -89.95
C THR A 65 49.97 27.95 -89.82
N CYS A 66 50.60 26.81 -90.11
CA CYS A 66 52.05 26.69 -90.02
C CYS A 66 52.70 27.61 -91.06
N PRO A 67 53.45 28.65 -90.64
CA PRO A 67 54.09 29.57 -91.57
C PRO A 67 55.32 28.92 -92.24
N PHE A 68 55.77 29.49 -93.36
CA PHE A 68 57.00 29.05 -94.06
C PHE A 68 58.28 29.17 -93.21
N THR A 69 58.22 29.87 -92.07
CA THR A 69 59.31 29.98 -91.10
C THR A 69 59.40 28.80 -90.13
N GLY A 70 58.45 27.86 -90.14
CA GLY A 70 58.45 26.67 -89.26
C GLY A 70 58.29 26.94 -87.76
N ILE A 71 57.93 28.16 -87.36
CA ILE A 71 57.70 28.53 -85.95
C ILE A 71 56.25 28.99 -85.81
N TRP A 72 55.50 28.35 -84.91
CA TRP A 72 54.12 28.74 -84.64
C TRP A 72 54.05 30.21 -84.15
N PRO A 73 53.06 30.99 -84.60
CA PRO A 73 52.84 32.32 -84.03
C PRO A 73 52.43 32.20 -82.57
N LEU A 74 52.81 33.18 -81.75
CA LEU A 74 52.45 33.23 -80.33
C LEU A 74 50.92 33.19 -80.17
N ASN A 75 50.41 32.12 -79.56
CA ASN A 75 48.99 31.97 -79.29
C ASN A 75 48.65 32.41 -77.87
N THR A 76 47.81 33.43 -77.73
CA THR A 76 47.33 33.91 -76.43
C THR A 76 45.98 33.31 -76.03
N LEU A 77 45.51 32.27 -76.74
CA LEU A 77 44.25 31.59 -76.46
C LEU A 77 44.27 30.98 -75.05
N LYS A 78 43.24 31.28 -74.26
CA LYS A 78 43.00 30.62 -72.98
C LYS A 78 41.63 29.94 -73.00
N CYS A 79 41.55 28.71 -72.54
CA CYS A 79 40.28 28.05 -72.29
C CYS A 79 39.93 28.24 -70.80
N THR A 80 39.04 29.18 -70.51
CA THR A 80 38.59 29.48 -69.15
C THR A 80 37.28 28.74 -68.84
N PRO A 81 37.07 28.26 -67.62
CA PRO A 81 35.84 27.54 -67.27
C PRO A 81 34.61 28.44 -67.45
N ARG A 82 33.47 27.82 -67.79
CA ARG A 82 32.17 28.49 -67.78
C ARG A 82 31.82 28.84 -66.35
N VAL A 83 31.24 30.03 -66.17
CA VAL A 83 30.79 30.54 -64.88
C VAL A 83 29.27 30.42 -64.83
N CYS A 84 28.76 29.70 -63.83
CA CYS A 84 27.34 29.61 -63.58
C CYS A 84 26.79 30.92 -63.00
N PRO A 85 25.48 31.22 -63.17
CA PRO A 85 24.86 32.41 -62.60
C PRO A 85 25.10 32.50 -61.10
N PHE A 86 25.23 33.72 -60.57
CA PHE A 86 25.29 33.93 -59.14
C PHE A 86 24.06 33.31 -58.47
N ALA A 87 24.28 32.40 -57.52
CA ALA A 87 23.22 31.61 -56.88
C ALA A 87 22.28 32.44 -55.99
N GLY A 88 22.56 33.73 -55.80
CA GLY A 88 21.75 34.62 -54.97
C GLY A 88 22.00 34.45 -53.47
N ILE A 89 21.29 35.25 -52.68
CA ILE A 89 21.18 35.05 -51.23
C ILE A 89 20.06 34.03 -51.00
N LEU A 90 20.37 32.95 -50.30
CA LEU A 90 19.36 31.99 -49.86
C LEU A 90 18.65 32.54 -48.62
N ASP A 91 17.43 33.06 -48.80
CA ASP A 91 16.62 33.56 -47.70
C ASP A 91 16.43 32.48 -46.62
N ASN A 92 16.69 32.84 -45.36
CA ASN A 92 16.66 31.93 -44.22
C ASN A 92 17.61 30.71 -44.36
N GLY A 93 18.71 30.87 -45.07
CA GLY A 93 19.76 29.86 -45.19
C GLY A 93 21.13 30.45 -45.49
N ALA A 94 22.05 29.57 -45.86
CA ALA A 94 23.41 29.89 -46.24
C ALA A 94 23.80 29.06 -47.47
N VAL A 95 24.43 29.73 -48.43
CA VAL A 95 25.06 29.10 -49.60
C VAL A 95 26.54 28.97 -49.30
N ARG A 96 27.08 27.76 -49.38
CA ARG A 96 28.51 27.47 -49.21
C ARG A 96 29.11 27.12 -50.56
N TYR A 97 30.09 27.89 -50.98
CA TYR A 97 30.75 27.74 -52.28
C TYR A 97 32.23 28.12 -52.18
N THR A 98 33.01 27.65 -53.15
CA THR A 98 34.41 28.05 -53.38
C THR A 98 34.52 28.98 -54.58
N THR A 99 33.88 28.60 -55.69
CA THR A 99 33.75 29.39 -56.93
C THR A 99 32.48 28.97 -57.68
N PHE A 100 32.05 29.76 -58.66
CA PHE A 100 30.91 29.50 -59.56
C PHE A 100 31.33 28.86 -60.89
N GLU A 101 32.60 28.51 -61.04
CA GLU A 101 33.20 27.94 -62.26
C GLU A 101 32.97 26.43 -62.37
N TYR A 102 32.73 25.93 -63.59
CA TYR A 102 32.72 24.49 -63.88
C TYR A 102 34.07 23.84 -63.48
N PRO A 103 34.09 22.65 -62.86
CA PRO A 103 32.97 21.76 -62.50
C PRO A 103 32.55 21.85 -61.01
N ASN A 104 32.64 23.02 -60.38
CA ASN A 104 32.43 23.16 -58.94
C ASN A 104 30.98 22.92 -58.51
N THR A 105 30.85 22.49 -57.25
CA THR A 105 29.57 22.24 -56.58
C THR A 105 29.39 23.23 -55.44
N ILE A 106 28.19 23.79 -55.35
CA ILE A 106 27.76 24.63 -54.22
C ILE A 106 26.79 23.84 -53.34
N SER A 107 26.76 24.16 -52.06
CA SER A 107 25.89 23.48 -51.09
C SER A 107 25.04 24.46 -50.30
N PHE A 108 23.88 23.99 -49.85
CA PHE A 108 22.85 24.80 -49.22
C PHE A 108 22.51 24.26 -47.84
N ALA A 109 22.36 25.16 -46.88
CA ALA A 109 21.89 24.84 -45.54
C ALA A 109 20.85 25.87 -45.10
N CYS A 110 19.75 25.42 -44.49
CA CYS A 110 18.74 26.32 -43.95
C CYS A 110 19.01 26.65 -42.47
N ASN A 111 18.58 27.84 -42.06
CA ASN A 111 18.60 28.26 -40.66
C ASN A 111 17.57 27.45 -39.85
N SER A 112 17.77 27.39 -38.53
CA SER A 112 16.82 26.71 -37.64
C SER A 112 15.39 27.27 -37.81
N GLY A 113 14.42 26.38 -38.01
CA GLY A 113 13.02 26.75 -38.28
C GLY A 113 12.63 26.71 -39.75
N TYR A 114 13.57 26.39 -40.63
CA TYR A 114 13.32 26.18 -42.05
C TYR A 114 13.85 24.80 -42.46
N TYR A 115 13.15 24.16 -43.39
CA TYR A 115 13.62 22.93 -44.04
C TYR A 115 13.98 23.23 -45.50
N LEU A 116 14.92 22.46 -46.02
CA LEU A 116 15.37 22.63 -47.40
C LEU A 116 14.37 21.96 -48.36
N ASN A 117 13.69 22.74 -49.19
CA ASN A 117 12.82 22.25 -50.24
C ASN A 117 13.59 22.22 -51.57
N GLY A 118 14.04 21.02 -51.96
CA GLY A 118 14.95 20.80 -53.08
C GLY A 118 16.17 19.99 -52.64
N THR A 119 17.24 20.01 -53.43
CA THR A 119 18.48 19.29 -53.10
C THR A 119 19.48 20.16 -52.34
N ASN A 120 20.34 19.54 -51.54
CA ASN A 120 21.32 20.23 -50.70
C ASN A 120 22.59 20.70 -51.44
N SER A 121 22.70 20.40 -52.73
CA SER A 121 23.83 20.80 -53.55
C SER A 121 23.43 20.91 -55.02
N ALA A 122 24.11 21.81 -55.72
CA ALA A 122 23.97 21.98 -57.16
C ALA A 122 25.37 22.08 -57.77
N GLN A 123 25.58 21.40 -58.90
CA GLN A 123 26.83 21.43 -59.63
C GLN A 123 26.72 22.36 -60.84
N CYS A 124 27.79 23.10 -61.12
CA CYS A 124 27.87 23.90 -62.34
C CYS A 124 28.13 22.96 -63.52
N THR A 125 27.20 22.91 -64.47
CA THR A 125 27.27 21.99 -65.62
C THR A 125 28.12 22.54 -66.76
N GLU A 126 28.39 21.69 -67.76
CA GLU A 126 29.17 22.06 -68.95
C GLU A 126 28.49 23.15 -69.80
N GLU A 127 27.20 23.39 -69.60
CA GLU A 127 26.44 24.47 -70.21
C GLU A 127 26.53 25.79 -69.43
N GLY A 128 27.15 25.79 -68.24
CA GLY A 128 27.18 26.94 -67.34
C GLY A 128 25.87 27.18 -66.62
N LYS A 129 25.14 26.12 -66.25
CA LYS A 129 23.90 26.18 -65.46
C LYS A 129 24.04 25.37 -64.18
N TRP A 130 23.31 25.75 -63.14
CA TRP A 130 23.20 24.93 -61.93
C TRP A 130 22.26 23.75 -62.19
N SER A 131 22.72 22.55 -61.84
CA SER A 131 21.89 21.35 -61.86
C SER A 131 22.12 20.52 -60.58
N PRO A 132 21.06 20.08 -59.91
CA PRO A 132 19.64 20.43 -60.13
C PRO A 132 19.33 21.92 -59.80
N GLU A 133 18.07 22.35 -59.99
CA GLU A 133 17.63 23.72 -59.67
C GLU A 133 17.89 24.08 -58.19
N LEU A 134 18.15 25.36 -57.95
CA LEU A 134 18.51 25.88 -56.63
C LEU A 134 17.33 25.69 -55.64
N PRO A 135 17.59 25.22 -54.41
CA PRO A 135 16.54 24.95 -53.42
C PRO A 135 16.01 26.23 -52.76
N VAL A 136 14.88 26.10 -52.06
CA VAL A 136 14.31 27.16 -51.22
C VAL A 136 14.21 26.70 -49.78
N CYS A 137 14.55 27.56 -48.82
CA CYS A 137 14.29 27.31 -47.40
C CYS A 137 12.85 27.64 -47.06
N ALA A 138 12.02 26.60 -46.93
CA ALA A 138 10.61 26.73 -46.56
C ALA A 138 10.45 26.68 -45.04
N PRO A 139 9.53 27.47 -44.44
CA PRO A 139 9.33 27.48 -43.00
C PRO A 139 8.78 26.14 -42.49
N ILE A 140 9.25 25.70 -41.34
CA ILE A 140 8.69 24.54 -40.63
C ILE A 140 7.37 24.95 -39.99
N THR A 141 6.34 24.14 -40.22
CA THR A 141 5.00 24.33 -39.67
C THR A 141 4.59 23.18 -38.76
N CYS A 142 4.00 23.49 -37.63
CA CYS A 142 3.29 22.54 -36.77
C CYS A 142 1.76 22.59 -37.03
N PRO A 143 1.05 21.46 -36.87
CA PRO A 143 -0.40 21.45 -36.86
C PRO A 143 -0.96 22.26 -35.66
N PRO A 144 -2.27 22.56 -35.63
CA PRO A 144 -2.91 23.09 -34.43
C PRO A 144 -2.54 22.27 -33.17
N PRO A 145 -2.23 22.93 -32.04
CA PRO A 145 -1.87 22.24 -30.80
C PRO A 145 -3.04 21.39 -30.29
N PRO A 146 -2.83 20.10 -29.97
CA PRO A 146 -3.87 19.27 -29.38
C PRO A 146 -4.18 19.76 -27.97
N VAL A 147 -5.47 19.76 -27.59
CA VAL A 147 -5.92 20.18 -26.26
C VAL A 147 -5.95 18.96 -25.33
N PRO A 148 -5.15 18.93 -24.25
CA PRO A 148 -5.20 17.84 -23.27
C PRO A 148 -6.58 17.71 -22.60
N LYS A 149 -6.89 16.52 -22.08
CA LYS A 149 -8.11 16.32 -21.28
C LYS A 149 -8.13 17.28 -20.09
N PHE A 150 -9.29 17.84 -19.80
CA PHE A 150 -9.50 18.81 -18.72
C PHE A 150 -8.63 20.06 -18.81
N ALA A 151 -8.14 20.41 -20.00
CA ALA A 151 -7.45 21.65 -20.28
C ALA A 151 -8.25 22.50 -21.27
N THR A 152 -8.02 23.81 -21.23
CA THR A 152 -8.44 24.76 -22.25
C THR A 152 -7.25 25.56 -22.71
N LEU A 153 -7.38 26.10 -23.90
CA LEU A 153 -6.32 26.84 -24.54
C LEU A 153 -6.45 28.31 -24.14
N ARG A 154 -5.49 28.80 -23.33
CA ARG A 154 -5.51 30.15 -22.77
C ARG A 154 -4.96 31.18 -23.74
N ILE A 155 -3.84 30.85 -24.40
CA ILE A 155 -3.17 31.73 -25.34
C ILE A 155 -2.76 30.91 -26.56
N TYR A 156 -3.30 31.25 -27.72
CA TYR A 156 -2.88 30.74 -29.02
C TYR A 156 -3.31 31.67 -30.13
N LYS A 157 -2.36 31.98 -31.01
CA LYS A 157 -2.57 32.79 -32.20
C LYS A 157 -2.07 31.98 -33.39
N PRO A 158 -2.96 31.29 -34.13
CA PRO A 158 -2.55 30.54 -35.30
C PRO A 158 -1.99 31.49 -36.37
N SER A 159 -0.98 31.01 -37.10
CA SER A 159 -0.52 31.65 -38.33
C SER A 159 -1.46 31.32 -39.51
N ALA A 160 -1.17 31.87 -40.69
CA ALA A 160 -1.98 31.65 -41.90
C ALA A 160 -2.21 30.15 -42.17
N ARG A 161 -3.46 29.78 -42.52
CA ARG A 161 -3.94 28.39 -42.69
C ARG A 161 -4.01 27.54 -41.40
N ASN A 162 -4.22 28.16 -40.24
CA ASN A 162 -4.40 27.47 -38.94
C ASN A 162 -3.17 26.67 -38.45
N ASN A 163 -2.00 26.84 -39.06
CA ASN A 163 -0.77 26.19 -38.63
C ASN A 163 0.05 27.13 -37.73
N SER A 164 1.02 26.56 -37.02
CA SER A 164 1.98 27.31 -36.20
C SER A 164 3.38 27.23 -36.81
N LEU A 165 4.18 28.27 -36.68
CA LEU A 165 5.56 28.31 -37.15
C LEU A 165 6.52 27.84 -36.04
N TYR A 166 7.75 27.48 -36.42
CA TYR A 166 8.81 27.17 -35.45
C TYR A 166 8.92 28.24 -34.36
N ARG A 167 8.97 27.80 -33.09
CA ARG A 167 8.95 28.61 -31.86
C ARG A 167 7.64 29.31 -31.51
N ASP A 168 6.58 29.19 -32.30
CA ASP A 168 5.24 29.58 -31.85
C ASP A 168 4.88 28.80 -30.59
N ARG A 169 4.16 29.46 -29.68
CA ARG A 169 3.81 28.93 -28.37
C ARG A 169 2.32 28.87 -28.17
N ALA A 170 1.87 27.81 -27.49
CA ALA A 170 0.51 27.68 -27.00
C ALA A 170 0.57 27.51 -25.47
N VAL A 171 -0.27 28.28 -24.76
CA VAL A 171 -0.36 28.22 -23.30
C VAL A 171 -1.70 27.62 -22.91
N PHE A 172 -1.66 26.59 -22.08
CA PHE A 172 -2.84 25.92 -21.56
C PHE A 172 -3.23 26.47 -20.19
N LYS A 173 -4.48 26.23 -19.83
CA LYS A 173 -5.00 26.40 -18.48
C LYS A 173 -5.86 25.19 -18.19
N CYS A 174 -5.70 24.56 -17.03
CA CYS A 174 -6.62 23.49 -16.65
C CYS A 174 -8.03 24.06 -16.46
N LEU A 175 -9.04 23.26 -16.79
CA LEU A 175 -10.42 23.50 -16.40
C LEU A 175 -10.48 23.68 -14.88
N PRO A 176 -11.55 24.33 -14.38
CA PRO A 176 -11.78 24.40 -12.94
C PRO A 176 -11.57 23.05 -12.27
N HIS A 177 -10.95 23.09 -11.09
CA HIS A 177 -10.76 21.94 -10.20
C HIS A 177 -9.69 20.90 -10.61
N HIS A 178 -8.96 21.16 -11.68
CA HIS A 178 -7.82 20.34 -12.10
C HIS A 178 -6.50 21.09 -11.87
N ALA A 179 -5.45 20.34 -11.54
CA ALA A 179 -4.09 20.84 -11.40
C ALA A 179 -3.25 20.43 -12.60
N MET A 180 -2.35 21.34 -13.00
CA MET A 180 -1.44 21.13 -14.12
C MET A 180 -0.17 20.44 -13.66
N PHE A 181 0.25 19.42 -14.41
CA PHE A 181 1.49 18.70 -14.25
C PHE A 181 2.27 18.80 -15.56
N GLY A 182 3.54 19.18 -15.48
CA GLY A 182 4.35 19.52 -16.66
C GLY A 182 4.34 21.03 -16.98
N ASN A 183 4.81 21.37 -18.18
CA ASN A 183 4.93 22.76 -18.62
C ASN A 183 3.60 23.28 -19.19
N ASP A 184 3.13 24.42 -18.69
CA ASP A 184 1.88 25.06 -19.17
C ASP A 184 1.97 25.56 -20.60
N THR A 185 3.19 25.68 -21.11
CA THR A 185 3.51 26.24 -22.40
C THR A 185 4.20 25.21 -23.27
N ILE A 186 3.63 24.94 -24.44
CA ILE A 186 4.26 24.12 -25.48
C ILE A 186 4.80 25.01 -26.61
N ALA A 187 5.84 24.53 -27.30
CA ALA A 187 6.45 25.22 -28.43
C ALA A 187 6.54 24.32 -29.66
N CYS A 188 6.37 24.90 -30.85
CA CYS A 188 6.60 24.19 -32.11
C CYS A 188 8.10 23.97 -32.33
N THR A 189 8.52 22.72 -32.52
CA THR A 189 9.93 22.34 -32.66
C THR A 189 10.41 22.41 -34.11
N ALA A 190 11.73 22.29 -34.31
CA ALA A 190 12.32 22.22 -35.65
C ALA A 190 11.96 20.91 -36.40
N HIS A 191 11.28 19.97 -35.76
CA HIS A 191 10.79 18.74 -36.38
C HIS A 191 9.32 18.84 -36.84
N GLY A 192 8.67 19.99 -36.66
CA GLY A 192 7.27 20.18 -37.04
C GLY A 192 6.26 19.53 -36.07
N ASN A 193 6.70 19.18 -34.87
CA ASN A 193 5.83 18.71 -33.78
C ASN A 193 5.86 19.67 -32.59
N TRP A 194 4.88 19.52 -31.70
CA TRP A 194 4.87 20.26 -30.43
C TRP A 194 5.73 19.55 -29.38
N THR A 195 6.31 20.33 -28.46
CA THR A 195 6.91 19.77 -27.23
C THR A 195 5.89 19.01 -26.39
N GLU A 196 6.37 18.28 -25.37
CA GLU A 196 5.54 17.49 -24.46
C GLU A 196 4.37 18.29 -23.87
N LEU A 197 3.17 17.69 -23.90
CA LEU A 197 1.93 18.30 -23.44
C LEU A 197 1.81 18.24 -21.91
N PRO A 198 1.22 19.26 -21.26
CA PRO A 198 0.87 19.16 -19.85
C PRO A 198 -0.28 18.18 -19.62
N GLU A 199 -0.32 17.62 -18.42
CA GLU A 199 -1.43 16.81 -17.93
C GLU A 199 -2.25 17.60 -16.91
N CYS A 200 -3.57 17.67 -17.11
CA CYS A 200 -4.51 18.23 -16.14
C CYS A 200 -5.27 17.10 -15.46
N ARG A 201 -5.08 16.94 -14.14
CA ARG A 201 -5.78 15.92 -13.33
C ARG A 201 -6.43 16.53 -12.11
N ALA A 202 -7.46 15.88 -11.58
CA ALA A 202 -8.18 16.36 -10.39
C ALA A 202 -7.21 16.52 -9.20
N ARG A 203 -7.45 17.55 -8.39
CA ARG A 203 -6.71 17.72 -7.12
C ARG A 203 -7.21 16.68 -6.12
N VAL A 204 -6.26 16.03 -5.46
CA VAL A 204 -6.52 14.98 -4.47
C VAL A 204 -6.21 15.54 -3.09
N CYS A 205 -7.16 15.46 -2.18
CA CYS A 205 -6.94 15.81 -0.77
C CYS A 205 -6.09 14.74 -0.06
N PRO A 206 -5.39 15.11 1.03
CA PRO A 206 -4.64 14.14 1.84
C PRO A 206 -5.52 12.98 2.28
N PHE A 207 -4.92 11.79 2.40
CA PHE A 207 -5.63 10.64 2.96
C PHE A 207 -6.19 11.00 4.35
N ALA A 208 -7.49 10.79 4.55
CA ALA A 208 -8.20 11.21 5.78
C ALA A 208 -7.81 10.39 7.03
N GLY A 209 -6.96 9.37 6.88
CA GLY A 209 -6.52 8.53 8.00
C GLY A 209 -7.58 7.54 8.46
N ILE A 210 -7.24 6.80 9.53
CA ILE A 210 -8.19 5.95 10.26
C ILE A 210 -8.79 6.82 11.37
N LEU A 211 -10.12 6.87 11.45
CA LEU A 211 -10.82 7.55 12.54
C LEU A 211 -10.93 6.61 13.74
N ASP A 212 -10.11 6.84 14.76
CA ASP A 212 -10.15 6.06 16.01
C ASP A 212 -11.54 6.10 16.64
N ASN A 213 -12.05 4.93 17.03
CA ASN A 213 -13.42 4.77 17.55
C ASN A 213 -14.52 5.30 16.61
N GLY A 214 -14.30 5.25 15.30
CA GLY A 214 -15.29 5.60 14.30
C GLY A 214 -15.06 4.93 12.95
N ALA A 215 -15.75 5.43 11.94
CA ALA A 215 -15.68 4.99 10.56
C ALA A 215 -15.71 6.21 9.63
N VAL A 216 -14.86 6.15 8.59
CA VAL A 216 -14.84 7.13 7.49
C VAL A 216 -15.48 6.48 6.27
N ARG A 217 -16.47 7.14 5.67
CA ARG A 217 -17.12 6.68 4.43
C ARG A 217 -16.81 7.65 3.31
N TYR A 218 -16.25 7.12 2.22
CA TYR A 218 -15.81 7.88 1.06
C TYR A 218 -15.90 7.05 -0.22
N THR A 219 -15.88 7.72 -1.37
CA THR A 219 -15.75 7.12 -2.71
C THR A 219 -14.37 7.37 -3.30
N THR A 220 -13.90 8.63 -3.23
CA THR A 220 -12.57 9.10 -3.62
C THR A 220 -12.20 10.34 -2.80
N PHE A 221 -10.93 10.72 -2.82
CA PHE A 221 -10.41 11.94 -2.17
C PHE A 221 -10.19 13.09 -3.17
N GLU A 222 -10.63 12.92 -4.41
CA GLU A 222 -10.59 13.96 -5.44
C GLU A 222 -11.65 15.03 -5.18
N TYR A 223 -11.32 16.29 -5.42
CA TYR A 223 -12.32 17.36 -5.49
C TYR A 223 -13.41 17.04 -6.53
N PRO A 224 -14.71 17.37 -6.31
CA PRO A 224 -15.32 18.02 -5.14
C PRO A 224 -15.89 17.03 -4.12
N ASN A 225 -15.33 15.81 -4.02
CA ASN A 225 -15.97 14.76 -3.25
C ASN A 225 -15.99 15.09 -1.76
N THR A 226 -17.07 14.64 -1.12
CA THR A 226 -17.31 14.78 0.32
C THR A 226 -17.17 13.43 0.97
N ILE A 227 -16.43 13.40 2.08
CA ILE A 227 -16.31 12.23 2.94
C ILE A 227 -17.14 12.45 4.20
N SER A 228 -17.60 11.36 4.81
CA SER A 228 -18.46 11.40 5.99
C SER A 228 -17.91 10.55 7.13
N PHE A 229 -18.22 10.96 8.35
CA PHE A 229 -17.68 10.41 9.59
C PHE A 229 -18.81 9.97 10.50
N ALA A 230 -18.63 8.79 11.11
CA ALA A 230 -19.52 8.28 12.13
C ALA A 230 -18.70 7.71 13.29
N CYS A 231 -19.09 7.97 14.53
CA CYS A 231 -18.44 7.38 15.70
C CYS A 231 -19.10 6.07 16.13
N ASN A 232 -18.31 5.19 16.73
CA ASN A 232 -18.77 3.97 17.36
C ASN A 232 -19.62 4.29 18.61
N SER A 233 -20.39 3.32 19.08
CA SER A 233 -21.19 3.50 20.30
C SER A 233 -20.32 3.85 21.51
N GLY A 234 -20.75 4.85 22.29
CA GLY A 234 -19.99 5.36 23.43
C GLY A 234 -19.04 6.51 23.12
N TYR A 235 -19.00 6.96 21.86
CA TYR A 235 -18.24 8.12 21.41
C TYR A 235 -19.17 9.10 20.68
N TYR A 236 -18.91 10.39 20.84
CA TYR A 236 -19.57 11.43 20.09
C TYR A 236 -18.58 12.10 19.12
N LEU A 237 -19.12 12.61 18.02
CA LEU A 237 -18.30 13.28 17.00
C LEU A 237 -18.01 14.71 17.45
N ASN A 238 -16.74 15.03 17.68
CA ASN A 238 -16.27 16.38 17.96
C ASN A 238 -15.76 17.02 16.66
N GLY A 239 -16.59 17.86 16.05
CA GLY A 239 -16.42 18.41 14.71
C GLY A 239 -17.65 18.14 13.84
N THR A 240 -17.53 18.34 12.53
CA THR A 240 -18.63 18.07 11.58
C THR A 240 -18.64 16.62 11.11
N ASN A 241 -19.82 16.11 10.77
CA ASN A 241 -20.01 14.74 10.25
C ASN A 241 -19.58 14.55 8.79
N SER A 242 -19.11 15.60 8.14
CA SER A 242 -18.58 15.54 6.79
C SER A 242 -17.50 16.60 6.57
N ALA A 243 -16.62 16.31 5.62
CA ALA A 243 -15.61 17.22 5.11
C ALA A 243 -15.56 17.09 3.59
N GLN A 244 -15.50 18.22 2.90
CA GLN A 244 -15.41 18.26 1.45
C GLN A 244 -13.96 18.55 1.04
N CYS A 245 -13.49 17.87 -0.01
CA CYS A 245 -12.21 18.21 -0.60
C CYS A 245 -12.37 19.54 -1.34
N THR A 246 -11.57 20.54 -1.00
CA THR A 246 -11.63 21.90 -1.58
C THR A 246 -10.76 22.03 -2.82
N GLU A 247 -10.95 23.13 -3.56
CA GLU A 247 -10.15 23.44 -4.76
C GLU A 247 -8.66 23.60 -4.46
N GLU A 248 -8.28 23.83 -3.21
CA GLU A 248 -6.89 23.89 -2.76
C GLU A 248 -6.29 22.49 -2.54
N GLY A 249 -7.09 21.42 -2.64
CA GLY A 249 -6.67 20.07 -2.26
C GLY A 249 -6.56 19.90 -0.75
N LYS A 250 -7.43 20.56 0.03
CA LYS A 250 -7.51 20.42 1.49
C LYS A 250 -8.91 20.03 1.92
N TRP A 251 -9.03 19.34 3.05
CA TRP A 251 -10.33 19.08 3.65
C TRP A 251 -10.88 20.34 4.29
N SER A 252 -12.15 20.63 4.04
CA SER A 252 -12.89 21.69 4.74
C SER A 252 -14.29 21.21 5.10
N PRO A 253 -14.73 21.39 6.36
CA PRO A 253 -13.92 21.82 7.50
C PRO A 253 -12.86 20.78 7.88
N GLU A 254 -12.04 21.08 8.90
CA GLU A 254 -11.03 20.13 9.42
C GLU A 254 -11.66 18.80 9.86
N LEU A 255 -10.88 17.72 9.74
CA LEU A 255 -11.35 16.37 10.03
C LEU A 255 -11.73 16.22 11.51
N PRO A 256 -12.90 15.61 11.83
CA PRO A 256 -13.37 15.49 13.20
C PRO A 256 -12.63 14.39 13.97
N VAL A 257 -12.83 14.36 15.29
CA VAL A 257 -12.35 13.29 16.19
C VAL A 257 -13.51 12.69 16.98
N CYS A 258 -13.47 11.37 17.20
CA CYS A 258 -14.43 10.70 18.07
C CYS A 258 -13.97 10.76 19.53
N ALA A 259 -14.65 11.59 20.32
CA ALA A 259 -14.36 11.76 21.74
C ALA A 259 -15.24 10.83 22.59
N PRO A 260 -14.71 10.23 23.67
CA PRO A 260 -15.49 9.35 24.54
C PRO A 260 -16.60 10.15 25.25
N ILE A 261 -17.77 9.53 25.37
CA ILE A 261 -18.88 10.09 26.15
C ILE A 261 -18.50 10.10 27.63
N THR A 262 -18.88 11.18 28.32
CA THR A 262 -18.60 11.37 29.74
C THR A 262 -19.85 11.19 30.58
N CYS A 263 -19.74 10.48 31.70
CA CYS A 263 -20.75 10.42 32.76
C CYS A 263 -20.36 11.34 33.94
N PRO A 264 -21.34 11.95 34.62
CA PRO A 264 -21.09 12.66 35.87
C PRO A 264 -20.58 11.70 36.96
N PRO A 265 -20.07 12.22 38.10
CA PRO A 265 -19.78 11.39 39.27
C PRO A 265 -20.96 10.47 39.61
N PRO A 266 -20.72 9.18 39.93
CA PRO A 266 -21.80 8.25 40.21
C PRO A 266 -22.55 8.68 41.48
N PRO A 267 -23.90 8.76 41.45
CA PRO A 267 -24.68 9.02 42.65
C PRO A 267 -24.51 7.86 43.63
N VAL A 268 -24.39 8.16 44.93
CA VAL A 268 -24.26 7.14 45.97
C VAL A 268 -25.65 6.76 46.47
N PRO A 269 -26.09 5.49 46.32
CA PRO A 269 -27.37 5.03 46.85
C PRO A 269 -27.45 5.17 48.36
N LYS A 270 -28.67 5.28 48.90
CA LYS A 270 -28.89 5.30 50.35
C LYS A 270 -28.32 4.02 50.98
N PHE A 271 -27.68 4.17 52.14
CA PHE A 271 -27.03 3.08 52.87
C PHE A 271 -25.97 2.31 52.06
N ALA A 272 -25.36 2.95 51.06
CA ALA A 272 -24.23 2.43 50.32
C ALA A 272 -23.01 3.34 50.48
N THR A 273 -21.82 2.77 50.23
CA THR A 273 -20.55 3.48 50.14
C THR A 273 -19.86 3.10 48.84
N LEU A 274 -19.08 4.03 48.31
CA LEU A 274 -18.29 3.82 47.11
C LEU A 274 -17.03 3.04 47.48
N ARG A 275 -16.90 1.79 47.02
CA ARG A 275 -15.75 0.92 47.32
C ARG A 275 -14.60 1.17 46.35
N ILE A 276 -14.92 1.25 45.06
CA ILE A 276 -13.95 1.45 43.98
C ILE A 276 -14.50 2.51 43.03
N TYR A 277 -13.80 3.62 42.93
CA TYR A 277 -14.07 4.66 41.95
C TYR A 277 -12.80 5.45 41.65
N LYS A 278 -12.45 5.53 40.37
CA LYS A 278 -11.34 6.34 39.87
C LYS A 278 -11.83 7.06 38.61
N PRO A 279 -12.08 8.38 38.66
CA PRO A 279 -12.52 9.12 37.49
C PRO A 279 -11.41 9.17 36.44
N SER A 280 -11.74 8.83 35.19
CA SER A 280 -10.79 8.88 34.06
C SER A 280 -10.67 10.28 33.44
N ALA A 281 -11.56 11.22 33.77
CA ALA A 281 -11.57 12.58 33.21
C ALA A 281 -11.83 13.65 34.29
N ARG A 282 -10.77 14.05 35.01
CA ARG A 282 -10.84 14.96 36.18
C ARG A 282 -11.79 14.44 37.26
N ASN A 283 -13.06 14.87 37.22
CA ASN A 283 -14.13 14.48 38.15
C ASN A 283 -15.19 13.60 37.48
N ASN A 284 -15.14 13.44 36.17
CA ASN A 284 -16.10 12.66 35.40
C ASN A 284 -15.50 11.31 34.98
N SER A 285 -16.40 10.41 34.61
CA SER A 285 -16.05 9.08 34.11
C SER A 285 -16.20 9.04 32.60
N LEU A 286 -15.36 8.28 31.92
CA LEU A 286 -15.48 8.00 30.50
C LEU A 286 -16.37 6.78 30.26
N TYR A 287 -16.88 6.64 29.05
CA TYR A 287 -17.63 5.46 28.62
C TYR A 287 -16.90 4.16 29.01
N ARG A 288 -17.66 3.22 29.61
CA ARG A 288 -17.18 1.94 30.20
C ARG A 288 -16.39 2.02 31.50
N ASP A 289 -16.11 3.20 32.05
CA ASP A 289 -15.64 3.31 33.42
C ASP A 289 -16.64 2.67 34.38
N ARG A 290 -16.12 2.09 35.46
CA ARG A 290 -16.90 1.33 36.44
C ARG A 290 -16.77 1.93 37.83
N ALA A 291 -17.87 1.87 38.58
CA ALA A 291 -17.88 2.16 40.02
C ALA A 291 -18.47 0.96 40.76
N VAL A 292 -17.84 0.58 41.87
CA VAL A 292 -18.27 -0.55 42.70
C VAL A 292 -18.75 -0.03 44.04
N PHE A 293 -19.95 -0.43 44.44
CA PHE A 293 -20.55 -0.07 45.72
C PHE A 293 -20.40 -1.18 46.75
N LYS A 294 -20.54 -0.80 48.01
CA LYS A 294 -20.65 -1.70 49.15
C LYS A 294 -21.74 -1.15 50.07
N CYS A 295 -22.73 -1.98 50.42
CA CYS A 295 -23.73 -1.59 51.40
C CYS A 295 -23.10 -1.36 52.77
N LEU A 296 -23.67 -0.42 53.53
CA LEU A 296 -23.37 -0.23 54.93
C LEU A 296 -23.66 -1.52 55.72
N PRO A 297 -23.05 -1.70 56.91
CA PRO A 297 -23.35 -2.83 57.78
C PRO A 297 -24.87 -3.03 57.95
N HIS A 298 -25.30 -4.30 58.05
CA HIS A 298 -26.69 -4.72 58.22
C HIS A 298 -27.65 -4.46 57.03
N HIS A 299 -27.14 -3.93 55.92
CA HIS A 299 -27.92 -3.74 54.70
C HIS A 299 -27.54 -4.77 53.63
N ALA A 300 -28.54 -5.44 53.08
CA ALA A 300 -28.37 -6.39 51.99
C ALA A 300 -28.47 -5.68 50.64
N MET A 301 -27.61 -6.08 49.71
CA MET A 301 -27.56 -5.54 48.35
C MET A 301 -28.55 -6.25 47.42
N PHE A 302 -29.30 -5.45 46.67
CA PHE A 302 -30.18 -5.89 45.59
C PHE A 302 -29.77 -5.17 44.30
N GLY A 303 -29.68 -5.90 43.19
CA GLY A 303 -29.10 -5.41 41.94
C GLY A 303 -27.61 -5.74 41.81
N ASN A 304 -26.93 -5.06 40.89
CA ASN A 304 -25.50 -5.26 40.60
C ASN A 304 -24.64 -4.34 41.48
N ASP A 305 -23.59 -4.88 42.11
CA ASP A 305 -22.67 -4.09 42.93
C ASP A 305 -21.84 -3.11 42.11
N THR A 306 -21.75 -3.35 40.80
CA THR A 306 -20.94 -2.61 39.85
C THR A 306 -21.83 -1.92 38.83
N ILE A 307 -21.68 -0.59 38.73
CA ILE A 307 -22.29 0.21 37.67
C ILE A 307 -21.25 0.61 36.62
N ALA A 308 -21.71 0.84 35.39
CA ALA A 308 -20.85 1.28 34.28
C ALA A 308 -21.41 2.54 33.61
N CYS A 309 -20.52 3.40 33.12
CA CYS A 309 -20.89 4.56 32.31
C CYS A 309 -21.34 4.09 30.92
N THR A 310 -22.57 4.44 30.52
CA THR A 310 -23.19 3.98 29.28
C THR A 310 -22.86 4.89 28.10
N ALA A 311 -23.24 4.46 26.89
CA ALA A 311 -23.14 5.27 25.68
C ALA A 311 -24.11 6.46 25.65
N HIS A 312 -24.99 6.61 26.65
CA HIS A 312 -25.90 7.75 26.75
C HIS A 312 -25.44 8.80 27.76
N GLY A 313 -24.25 8.62 28.37
CA GLY A 313 -23.72 9.54 29.38
C GLY A 313 -24.39 9.42 30.75
N ASN A 314 -25.15 8.36 30.98
CA ASN A 314 -25.70 8.00 32.28
C ASN A 314 -25.05 6.71 32.82
N TRP A 315 -25.25 6.44 34.10
CA TRP A 315 -24.84 5.18 34.71
C TRP A 315 -25.90 4.11 34.50
N THR A 316 -25.48 2.84 34.45
CA THR A 316 -26.40 1.71 34.56
C THR A 316 -27.18 1.74 35.89
N GLU A 317 -28.22 0.91 36.00
CA GLU A 317 -29.08 0.81 37.18
C GLU A 317 -28.26 0.66 38.48
N LEU A 318 -28.61 1.49 39.47
CA LEU A 318 -27.94 1.54 40.77
C LEU A 318 -28.39 0.37 41.65
N PRO A 319 -27.51 -0.19 42.49
CA PRO A 319 -27.93 -1.14 43.50
C PRO A 319 -28.76 -0.48 44.59
N GLU A 320 -29.67 -1.25 45.18
CA GLU A 320 -30.44 -0.87 46.36
C GLU A 320 -29.91 -1.60 47.60
N CYS A 321 -29.59 -0.85 48.65
CA CYS A 321 -29.20 -1.40 49.95
C CYS A 321 -30.37 -1.31 50.91
N ARG A 322 -30.93 -2.47 51.30
CA ARG A 322 -32.09 -2.55 52.20
C ARG A 322 -31.71 -3.20 53.52
N GLU A 323 -32.19 -2.64 54.63
CA GLU A 323 -32.10 -3.32 55.92
C GLU A 323 -32.95 -4.60 55.87
N VAL A 324 -32.35 -5.73 56.23
CA VAL A 324 -33.04 -7.03 56.26
C VAL A 324 -32.99 -7.57 57.68
N LYS A 325 -34.16 -7.98 58.17
CA LYS A 325 -34.37 -8.51 59.53
C LYS A 325 -34.59 -10.00 59.45
N CYS A 326 -34.00 -10.75 60.39
CA CYS A 326 -34.25 -12.17 60.56
C CYS A 326 -35.04 -12.43 61.84
N PRO A 327 -35.88 -13.48 61.86
CA PRO A 327 -36.51 -13.93 63.09
C PRO A 327 -35.45 -14.40 64.09
N PHE A 328 -35.75 -14.33 65.38
CA PHE A 328 -34.90 -14.95 66.40
C PHE A 328 -34.83 -16.47 66.15
N PRO A 329 -33.62 -17.06 66.07
CA PRO A 329 -33.49 -18.48 65.84
C PRO A 329 -34.10 -19.26 67.01
N SER A 330 -34.87 -20.29 66.69
CA SER A 330 -35.47 -21.17 67.70
C SER A 330 -34.41 -22.06 68.32
N ARG A 331 -34.58 -22.33 69.62
CA ARG A 331 -33.74 -23.30 70.32
C ARG A 331 -34.06 -24.70 69.77
N PRO A 332 -33.05 -25.47 69.31
CA PRO A 332 -33.28 -26.86 68.92
C PRO A 332 -33.63 -27.69 70.17
N GLU A 333 -34.46 -28.71 69.99
CA GLU A 333 -34.72 -29.68 71.05
C GLU A 333 -33.41 -30.36 71.48
N ASN A 334 -33.19 -30.56 72.78
CA ASN A 334 -31.94 -31.13 73.31
C ASN A 334 -30.66 -30.38 72.94
N GLY A 335 -30.77 -29.08 72.69
CA GLY A 335 -29.61 -28.22 72.43
C GLY A 335 -29.83 -26.76 72.82
N PHE A 336 -28.90 -25.93 72.38
CA PHE A 336 -28.87 -24.50 72.62
C PHE A 336 -28.50 -23.74 71.33
N VAL A 337 -28.82 -22.45 71.33
CA VAL A 337 -28.41 -21.52 70.27
C VAL A 337 -27.93 -20.23 70.91
N ASN A 338 -26.78 -19.74 70.44
CA ASN A 338 -26.15 -18.51 70.89
C ASN A 338 -26.19 -17.50 69.74
N TYR A 339 -26.65 -16.28 70.01
CA TYR A 339 -26.70 -15.19 69.04
C TYR A 339 -26.51 -13.85 69.76
N PRO A 340 -26.20 -12.76 69.04
CA PRO A 340 -26.00 -11.45 69.65
C PRO A 340 -27.21 -10.99 70.46
N ALA A 341 -26.99 -10.49 71.68
CA ALA A 341 -28.02 -9.95 72.56
C ALA A 341 -28.52 -8.58 72.05
N LYS A 342 -29.30 -8.58 70.97
CA LYS A 342 -29.85 -7.40 70.30
C LYS A 342 -31.39 -7.49 70.25
N GLN A 343 -32.06 -6.34 70.17
CA GLN A 343 -33.53 -6.27 70.02
C GLN A 343 -34.03 -6.76 68.66
N VAL A 344 -33.18 -6.75 67.64
CA VAL A 344 -33.46 -7.23 66.28
C VAL A 344 -32.19 -7.86 65.74
N LEU A 345 -32.31 -8.99 65.05
CA LEU A 345 -31.23 -9.63 64.31
C LEU A 345 -31.29 -9.21 62.85
N LEU A 346 -30.15 -8.80 62.31
CA LEU A 346 -30.04 -8.16 61.01
C LEU A 346 -29.19 -8.98 60.04
N TYR A 347 -29.21 -8.62 58.76
CA TYR A 347 -28.38 -9.22 57.72
C TYR A 347 -26.91 -9.36 58.16
N LYS A 348 -26.35 -10.55 57.94
CA LYS A 348 -25.02 -10.99 58.36
C LYS A 348 -24.80 -11.19 59.86
N ASP A 349 -25.80 -10.99 60.71
CA ASP A 349 -25.71 -11.50 62.08
C ASP A 349 -25.65 -13.03 62.03
N LYS A 350 -24.91 -13.61 62.98
CA LYS A 350 -24.61 -15.04 63.06
C LYS A 350 -25.22 -15.64 64.32
N ALA A 351 -25.66 -16.89 64.22
CA ALA A 351 -26.10 -17.69 65.34
C ALA A 351 -25.34 -19.02 65.34
N THR A 352 -24.90 -19.44 66.52
CA THR A 352 -24.12 -20.67 66.72
C THR A 352 -24.98 -21.67 67.49
N TYR A 353 -25.14 -22.86 66.93
CA TYR A 353 -25.93 -23.94 67.52
C TYR A 353 -25.03 -24.97 68.20
N GLY A 354 -25.52 -25.55 69.28
CA GLY A 354 -24.87 -26.67 69.97
C GLY A 354 -25.89 -27.62 70.57
N CYS A 355 -25.45 -28.82 70.90
CA CYS A 355 -26.30 -29.86 71.47
C CYS A 355 -25.89 -30.19 72.91
N HIS A 356 -26.84 -30.62 73.72
CA HIS A 356 -26.56 -31.16 75.04
C HIS A 356 -25.88 -32.54 74.94
N ASP A 357 -25.30 -33.00 76.04
CA ASP A 357 -24.58 -34.27 76.11
C ASP A 357 -25.41 -35.42 75.52
N THR A 358 -24.76 -36.30 74.75
CA THR A 358 -25.32 -37.46 74.01
C THR A 358 -26.10 -37.18 72.72
N TYR A 359 -26.29 -35.90 72.36
CA TYR A 359 -26.85 -35.47 71.07
C TYR A 359 -25.77 -34.87 70.16
N ASN A 360 -25.97 -35.00 68.85
CA ASN A 360 -25.06 -34.43 67.85
C ASN A 360 -25.81 -33.46 66.94
N LEU A 361 -25.10 -32.44 66.47
CA LEU A 361 -25.66 -31.44 65.58
C LEU A 361 -25.81 -32.00 64.16
N ASP A 362 -27.04 -32.00 63.68
CA ASP A 362 -27.40 -32.25 62.29
C ASP A 362 -27.60 -30.92 61.56
N GLY A 363 -26.58 -30.52 60.80
CA GLY A 363 -26.50 -29.22 60.13
C GLY A 363 -25.23 -28.43 60.51
N PRO A 364 -25.05 -27.21 59.96
CA PRO A 364 -23.90 -26.37 60.27
C PRO A 364 -23.96 -25.81 61.70
N GLU A 365 -22.80 -25.72 62.35
CA GLU A 365 -22.67 -25.13 63.68
C GLU A 365 -22.99 -23.63 63.69
N GLU A 366 -22.55 -22.90 62.65
CA GLU A 366 -22.81 -21.47 62.49
C GLU A 366 -23.75 -21.23 61.31
N VAL A 367 -24.80 -20.43 61.55
CA VAL A 367 -25.72 -19.95 60.51
C VAL A 367 -25.74 -18.43 60.46
N GLU A 368 -25.98 -17.89 59.28
CA GLU A 368 -25.97 -16.45 59.02
C GLU A 368 -27.33 -15.98 58.51
N CYS A 369 -27.76 -14.80 58.96
CA CYS A 369 -28.96 -14.13 58.45
C CYS A 369 -28.74 -13.70 57.00
N THR A 370 -29.49 -14.28 56.07
CA THR A 370 -29.31 -14.07 54.64
C THR A 370 -30.00 -12.79 54.15
N LYS A 371 -29.73 -12.42 52.89
CA LYS A 371 -30.39 -11.28 52.23
C LYS A 371 -31.90 -11.44 52.05
N LEU A 372 -32.43 -12.66 52.22
CA LEU A 372 -33.87 -12.95 52.09
C LEU A 372 -34.61 -12.84 53.42
N GLY A 373 -33.91 -12.56 54.54
CA GLY A 373 -34.53 -12.47 55.87
C GLY A 373 -34.76 -13.83 56.54
N ASN A 374 -34.12 -14.89 56.05
CA ASN A 374 -34.09 -16.21 56.68
C ASN A 374 -32.66 -16.59 57.10
N TRP A 375 -32.54 -17.57 57.99
CA TRP A 375 -31.26 -18.16 58.35
C TRP A 375 -30.77 -19.11 57.26
N SER A 376 -29.46 -19.17 57.04
CA SER A 376 -28.84 -20.01 56.01
C SER A 376 -29.14 -21.50 56.16
N ALA A 377 -29.40 -21.96 57.38
CA ALA A 377 -29.88 -23.31 57.70
C ALA A 377 -30.66 -23.29 59.01
N GLN A 378 -31.37 -24.38 59.29
CA GLN A 378 -32.00 -24.65 60.58
C GLN A 378 -31.44 -25.98 61.14
N PRO A 379 -30.35 -25.93 61.93
CA PRO A 379 -29.76 -27.12 62.53
C PRO A 379 -30.69 -27.76 63.58
N SER A 380 -30.54 -29.07 63.77
CA SER A 380 -31.27 -29.82 64.79
C SER A 380 -30.34 -30.75 65.57
N CYS A 381 -30.69 -31.11 66.80
CA CYS A 381 -29.91 -32.04 67.59
C CYS A 381 -30.53 -33.43 67.52
N LYS A 382 -29.72 -34.40 67.09
CA LYS A 382 -30.15 -35.78 66.86
C LYS A 382 -29.46 -36.72 67.84
N ALA A 383 -30.23 -37.64 68.41
CA ALA A 383 -29.70 -38.54 69.42
C ALA A 383 -28.64 -39.47 68.82
N SER A 384 -27.58 -39.75 69.59
CA SER A 384 -26.64 -40.82 69.24
C SER A 384 -27.32 -42.18 69.37
N CYS A 385 -27.08 -43.08 68.43
CA CYS A 385 -27.70 -44.40 68.43
C CYS A 385 -27.02 -45.32 69.45
N LYS A 386 -27.86 -45.94 70.30
CA LYS A 386 -27.43 -47.02 71.17
C LYS A 386 -27.48 -48.32 70.38
N LEU A 387 -26.34 -49.01 70.33
CA LEU A 387 -26.22 -50.28 69.61
C LEU A 387 -26.85 -51.39 70.46
N SER A 388 -27.90 -52.02 69.95
CA SER A 388 -28.59 -53.11 70.64
C SER A 388 -27.92 -54.48 70.47
N VAL A 389 -26.92 -54.59 69.57
CA VAL A 389 -26.13 -55.82 69.37
C VAL A 389 -25.04 -55.94 70.42
N LYS A 390 -24.86 -57.12 71.03
CA LYS A 390 -23.80 -57.41 72.00
C LYS A 390 -22.45 -57.70 71.34
N LYS A 391 -22.41 -58.37 70.18
CA LYS A 391 -21.19 -58.60 69.38
C LYS A 391 -21.45 -58.49 67.87
N ALA A 392 -20.76 -57.57 67.19
CA ALA A 392 -20.77 -57.46 65.73
C ALA A 392 -19.44 -56.94 65.18
N THR A 393 -18.99 -57.54 64.08
CA THR A 393 -17.93 -56.98 63.22
C THR A 393 -18.61 -56.34 62.01
N VAL A 394 -18.30 -55.08 61.74
CA VAL A 394 -18.89 -54.28 60.64
C VAL A 394 -17.80 -53.58 59.84
N LEU A 395 -18.16 -53.08 58.66
CA LEU A 395 -17.36 -52.09 57.95
C LEU A 395 -17.78 -50.68 58.38
N TYR A 396 -16.82 -49.86 58.77
CA TYR A 396 -17.01 -48.43 59.01
C TYR A 396 -15.91 -47.69 58.26
N GLN A 397 -16.27 -46.75 57.39
CA GLN A 397 -15.31 -46.00 56.56
C GLN A 397 -14.32 -46.91 55.79
N GLY A 398 -14.78 -48.10 55.37
CA GLY A 398 -13.96 -49.07 54.64
C GLY A 398 -13.11 -49.99 55.51
N GLU A 399 -13.01 -49.76 56.82
CA GLU A 399 -12.24 -50.58 57.74
C GLU A 399 -13.11 -51.55 58.53
N ARG A 400 -12.55 -52.73 58.84
CA ARG A 400 -13.20 -53.74 59.67
C ARG A 400 -13.04 -53.34 61.13
N VAL A 401 -14.16 -53.07 61.80
CA VAL A 401 -14.17 -52.67 63.20
C VAL A 401 -15.14 -53.54 63.99
N LYS A 402 -14.80 -53.80 65.26
CA LYS A 402 -15.76 -54.34 66.22
C LYS A 402 -16.68 -53.21 66.64
N LEU A 403 -17.96 -53.34 66.32
CA LEU A 403 -18.97 -52.28 66.44
C LEU A 403 -19.02 -51.71 67.87
N GLN A 404 -19.01 -52.58 68.88
CA GLN A 404 -19.06 -52.20 70.30
C GLN A 404 -17.78 -51.53 70.80
N GLU A 405 -16.62 -51.87 70.21
CA GLU A 405 -15.34 -51.28 70.62
C GLU A 405 -15.11 -49.91 69.97
N ARG A 406 -15.57 -49.74 68.73
CA ARG A 406 -15.46 -48.47 67.99
C ARG A 406 -16.45 -47.43 68.49
N PHE A 407 -17.69 -47.84 68.76
CA PHE A 407 -18.78 -46.95 69.18
C PHE A 407 -19.12 -47.15 70.66
N LYS A 408 -18.10 -47.25 71.53
CA LYS A 408 -18.27 -47.39 73.00
C LYS A 408 -19.11 -46.27 73.60
N ASN A 409 -19.03 -45.07 73.01
CA ASN A 409 -19.75 -43.88 73.44
C ASN A 409 -21.03 -43.61 72.63
N GLY A 410 -21.52 -44.61 71.90
CA GLY A 410 -22.64 -44.47 70.96
C GLY A 410 -22.18 -44.17 69.53
N MET A 411 -23.05 -44.47 68.57
CA MET A 411 -22.84 -44.18 67.14
C MET A 411 -23.47 -42.81 66.83
N LEU A 412 -22.75 -41.90 66.17
CA LEU A 412 -23.22 -40.54 65.96
C LEU A 412 -24.35 -40.54 64.92
N HIS A 413 -25.27 -39.59 65.02
CA HIS A 413 -26.29 -39.43 63.98
C HIS A 413 -25.65 -39.19 62.61
N GLY A 414 -26.14 -39.88 61.59
CA GLY A 414 -25.56 -39.82 60.24
C GLY A 414 -24.42 -40.80 60.00
N ASP A 415 -23.82 -41.40 61.04
CA ASP A 415 -22.84 -42.48 60.86
C ASP A 415 -23.48 -43.67 60.15
N LYS A 416 -22.70 -44.29 59.26
CA LYS A 416 -23.09 -45.46 58.46
C LYS A 416 -22.12 -46.60 58.70
N VAL A 417 -22.66 -47.78 59.00
CA VAL A 417 -21.89 -49.02 59.15
C VAL A 417 -22.48 -50.09 58.23
N SER A 418 -21.65 -50.95 57.67
CA SER A 418 -22.13 -52.06 56.83
C SER A 418 -21.97 -53.38 57.55
N PHE A 419 -23.09 -54.08 57.75
CA PHE A 419 -23.13 -55.40 58.39
C PHE A 419 -22.87 -56.50 57.36
N PHE A 420 -22.10 -57.52 57.74
CA PHE A 420 -21.86 -58.70 56.90
C PHE A 420 -23.04 -59.67 56.97
N CYS A 421 -23.56 -60.02 55.80
CA CYS A 421 -24.68 -60.93 55.62
C CYS A 421 -24.28 -62.11 54.73
N LYS A 422 -24.95 -63.25 54.95
CA LYS A 422 -24.67 -64.51 54.23
C LYS A 422 -25.73 -64.79 53.20
N ASN A 423 -25.32 -65.03 51.97
CA ASN A 423 -26.17 -65.67 50.97
C ASN A 423 -25.99 -67.20 51.07
N LYS A 424 -27.02 -67.89 51.59
CA LYS A 424 -26.99 -69.35 51.77
C LYS A 424 -27.00 -70.12 50.46
N GLU A 425 -27.64 -69.59 49.43
CA GLU A 425 -27.75 -70.25 48.12
C GLU A 425 -26.42 -70.22 47.38
N LYS A 426 -25.76 -69.06 47.37
CA LYS A 426 -24.49 -68.83 46.67
C LYS A 426 -23.23 -69.12 47.50
N LYS A 427 -23.39 -69.48 48.79
CA LYS A 427 -22.29 -69.69 49.76
C LYS A 427 -21.26 -68.54 49.78
N CYS A 428 -21.74 -67.30 49.67
CA CYS A 428 -20.91 -66.08 49.63
C CYS A 428 -21.40 -65.02 50.63
N SER A 429 -20.58 -64.01 50.94
CA SER A 429 -20.93 -62.90 51.85
C SER A 429 -21.16 -61.57 51.12
N TYR A 430 -22.11 -60.77 51.58
CA TYR A 430 -22.33 -59.40 51.08
C TYR A 430 -22.58 -58.46 52.26
N THR A 431 -22.65 -57.15 52.01
CA THR A 431 -22.84 -56.16 53.08
C THR A 431 -24.14 -55.39 52.91
N GLU A 432 -24.90 -55.23 54.00
CA GLU A 432 -26.05 -54.31 54.06
C GLU A 432 -25.72 -53.14 54.99
N GLU A 433 -25.99 -51.92 54.53
CA GLU A 433 -25.74 -50.68 55.28
C GLU A 433 -26.83 -50.44 56.32
N ALA A 434 -26.43 -50.01 57.50
CA ALA A 434 -27.28 -49.46 58.53
C ALA A 434 -26.76 -48.08 58.93
N GLN A 435 -27.67 -47.13 59.05
CA GLN A 435 -27.36 -45.75 59.40
C GLN A 435 -27.97 -45.42 60.75
N CYS A 436 -27.25 -44.63 61.56
CA CYS A 436 -27.83 -44.06 62.76
C CYS A 436 -28.78 -42.92 62.39
N VAL A 437 -30.07 -43.10 62.67
CA VAL A 437 -31.12 -42.11 62.44
C VAL A 437 -31.81 -41.80 63.77
N ASP A 438 -31.52 -40.62 64.31
CA ASP A 438 -32.12 -40.05 65.53
C ASP A 438 -32.28 -41.06 66.69
N GLY A 439 -31.16 -41.55 67.20
CA GLY A 439 -31.12 -42.50 68.32
C GLY A 439 -31.42 -43.96 67.95
N THR A 440 -31.89 -44.22 66.72
CA THR A 440 -32.26 -45.55 66.24
C THR A 440 -31.35 -46.00 65.10
N ILE A 441 -30.83 -47.24 65.21
CA ILE A 441 -30.16 -47.93 64.12
C ILE A 441 -30.93 -49.22 63.83
N GLU A 442 -31.47 -49.32 62.62
CA GLU A 442 -32.12 -50.55 62.18
C GLU A 442 -31.05 -51.55 61.74
N ILE A 443 -30.92 -52.64 62.50
CA ILE A 443 -29.97 -53.70 62.16
C ILE A 443 -30.54 -54.53 61.02
N PRO A 444 -29.78 -54.77 59.94
CA PRO A 444 -30.25 -55.54 58.80
C PRO A 444 -30.74 -56.92 59.22
N LYS A 445 -31.94 -57.33 58.75
CA LYS A 445 -32.56 -58.62 59.13
C LYS A 445 -31.69 -59.83 58.76
N CYS A 446 -30.79 -59.67 57.78
CA CYS A 446 -29.86 -60.71 57.35
C CYS A 446 -28.71 -60.96 58.34
N PHE A 447 -28.42 -59.98 59.21
CA PHE A 447 -27.40 -60.11 60.23
C PHE A 447 -27.85 -61.09 61.32
N LYS A 448 -26.94 -61.97 61.75
CA LYS A 448 -27.19 -62.94 62.81
C LYS A 448 -26.11 -62.82 63.88
N GLU A 449 -26.52 -62.41 65.07
CA GLU A 449 -25.62 -62.30 66.21
C GLU A 449 -25.11 -63.68 66.64
N HIS A 450 -23.79 -63.79 66.86
CA HIS A 450 -23.17 -65.03 67.30
C HIS A 450 -23.42 -65.25 68.80
N SER A 451 -24.17 -66.31 69.13
CA SER A 451 -24.38 -66.78 70.50
C SER A 451 -23.14 -67.53 70.99
N SER A 452 -22.70 -67.22 72.22
CA SER A 452 -21.53 -67.82 72.89
C SER A 452 -21.66 -69.33 73.18
N LEU A 453 -22.78 -69.96 72.83
CA LEU A 453 -23.05 -71.40 73.01
C LEU A 453 -23.00 -72.21 71.71
N ALA A 454 -22.68 -71.60 70.56
CA ALA A 454 -22.61 -72.29 69.27
C ALA A 454 -21.16 -72.45 68.79
N PHE A 455 -20.52 -73.56 69.16
CA PHE A 455 -19.10 -73.84 68.86
C PHE A 455 -18.79 -74.17 67.38
N TRP A 456 -19.79 -74.20 66.47
CA TRP A 456 -19.62 -74.68 65.08
C TRP A 456 -20.42 -73.88 64.04
N LYS A 457 -20.24 -72.57 63.97
CA LYS A 457 -20.70 -71.76 62.82
C LYS A 457 -19.54 -70.88 62.34
N THR A 458 -19.15 -71.01 61.07
CA THR A 458 -18.29 -70.04 60.38
C THR A 458 -18.97 -68.67 60.43
N ASP A 459 -18.26 -67.57 60.53
CA ASP A 459 -18.88 -66.24 60.54
C ASP A 459 -19.27 -65.78 59.12
N ALA A 460 -20.12 -64.75 58.99
CA ALA A 460 -20.47 -64.16 57.68
C ALA A 460 -19.28 -63.50 56.98
N TRP A 461 -18.35 -62.97 57.77
CA TRP A 461 -17.17 -62.29 57.27
C TRP A 461 -16.04 -63.25 56.86
N ASP A 462 -16.06 -64.50 57.32
CA ASP A 462 -15.09 -65.56 56.97
C ASP A 462 -15.40 -66.23 55.62
N ILE A 463 -16.51 -65.85 54.99
CA ILE A 463 -16.96 -66.41 53.71
C ILE A 463 -16.47 -65.51 52.58
N MET A 464 -16.09 -66.11 51.45
CA MET A 464 -15.69 -65.37 50.26
C MET A 464 -16.82 -64.41 49.81
N PRO A 465 -16.51 -63.15 49.45
CA PRO A 465 -17.53 -62.20 49.04
C PRO A 465 -18.29 -62.67 47.79
N CYS A 466 -19.59 -62.33 47.76
CA CYS A 466 -20.34 -62.20 46.52
C CYS A 466 -19.83 -60.94 45.81
#